data_AF-A0A7C2GBT8-F1
#
_entry.id   AF-A0A7C2GBT8-F1
#
_cell.length_a   1.000
_cell.length_b   1.000
_cell.length_c   1.000
_cell.angle_alpha   90.00
_cell.angle_beta   90.00
_cell.angle_gamma   90.00
#
_symmetry.space_group_name_H-M   'P 1'
#
loop_
_entity.id
_entity.type
_entity.pdbx_description
1 polymer ?
#
loop_
_entity_poly.entity_id
_entity_poly.type
_entity_poly.pdbx_seq_one_letter_code
_entity_poly.pdbx_strand_id
1 'polypeptide(L)'
;MALNEHQRRRLEVSLGLLDRTLLEVERNYLSADLPRGEMFELTSDLTPEEESRIRATITQIRHRLRRLREAFHLEPHRRDVRSLLRGYFSHFWAALSDCRTSTLRGYGEVAPQLKQTLDPEIEALLVLIERLERIVERRRE
;
A
#
# COMPACT_ATOMS: atom_id res chain seq x y z
N MET A 1 -11.97 -26.58 21.45
CA MET A 1 -13.02 -25.56 21.59
C MET A 1 -13.18 -24.87 20.25
N ALA A 2 -14.39 -24.86 19.69
CA ALA A 2 -14.64 -24.28 18.37
C ALA A 2 -14.95 -22.78 18.49
N LEU A 3 -14.38 -21.97 17.57
CA LEU A 3 -14.73 -20.57 17.42
C LEU A 3 -16.13 -20.44 16.80
N ASN A 4 -16.90 -19.44 17.22
CA ASN A 4 -18.09 -19.06 16.47
C ASN A 4 -17.71 -18.32 15.17
N GLU A 5 -18.69 -18.13 14.28
CA GLU A 5 -18.43 -17.54 12.97
C GLU A 5 -17.86 -16.11 13.06
N HIS A 6 -18.40 -15.26 13.94
CA HIS A 6 -17.90 -13.89 14.11
C HIS A 6 -16.46 -13.86 14.63
N GLN A 7 -16.14 -14.74 15.58
CA GLN A 7 -14.78 -14.91 16.12
C GLN A 7 -13.82 -15.41 15.03
N ARG A 8 -14.24 -16.40 14.24
CA ARG A 8 -13.45 -16.93 13.12
C ARG A 8 -13.18 -15.83 12.08
N ARG A 9 -14.21 -15.12 11.62
CA ARG A 9 -14.06 -14.01 10.65
C ARG A 9 -13.15 -12.90 11.18
N ARG A 10 -13.28 -12.55 12.47
CA ARG A 10 -12.40 -11.56 13.11
C ARG A 10 -10.94 -12.02 13.09
N LEU A 11 -10.68 -13.28 13.41
CA LEU A 11 -9.33 -13.88 13.37
C LEU A 11 -8.77 -13.92 11.94
N GLU A 12 -9.55 -14.34 10.95
CA GLU A 12 -9.14 -14.35 9.54
C GLU A 12 -8.68 -12.97 9.07
N VAL A 13 -9.45 -11.92 9.39
CA VAL A 13 -9.11 -10.53 9.04
C VAL A 13 -7.84 -10.08 9.74
N SER A 14 -7.74 -10.28 11.06
CA SER A 14 -6.59 -9.82 11.84
C SER A 14 -5.30 -10.55 11.47
N LEU A 15 -5.34 -11.87 11.31
CA LEU A 15 -4.17 -12.67 10.95
C LEU A 15 -3.78 -12.48 9.48
N GLY A 16 -4.75 -12.30 8.59
CA GLY A 16 -4.49 -11.94 7.19
C GLY A 16 -3.83 -10.57 7.04
N LEU A 17 -4.22 -9.59 7.86
CA LEU A 17 -3.55 -8.28 7.90
C LEU A 17 -2.09 -8.42 8.38
N LEU A 18 -1.87 -9.15 9.47
CA LEU A 18 -0.52 -9.40 9.97
C LEU A 18 0.36 -10.08 8.92
N ASP A 19 -0.12 -11.16 8.29
CA ASP A 19 0.65 -11.88 7.27
C ASP A 19 1.04 -10.98 6.09
N ARG A 20 0.09 -10.15 5.62
CA ARG A 20 0.34 -9.16 4.57
C ARG A 20 1.40 -8.13 4.99
N THR A 21 1.28 -7.55 6.18
CA THR A 21 2.25 -6.56 6.68
C THR A 21 3.64 -7.15 6.80
N LEU A 22 3.78 -8.39 7.28
CA LEU A 22 5.09 -9.05 7.36
C LEU A 22 5.71 -9.26 5.97
N LEU A 23 4.90 -9.60 4.96
CA LEU A 23 5.35 -9.70 3.58
C LEU A 23 5.80 -8.33 3.02
N GLU A 24 5.07 -7.26 3.32
CA GLU A 24 5.45 -5.89 2.92
C GLU A 24 6.75 -5.46 3.59
N VAL A 25 6.94 -5.77 4.88
CA VAL A 25 8.19 -5.45 5.60
C VAL A 25 9.40 -6.11 4.95
N GLU A 26 9.32 -7.42 4.68
CA GLU A 26 10.43 -8.12 4.05
C GLU A 26 10.74 -7.62 2.64
N ARG A 27 9.71 -7.27 1.86
CA ARG A 27 9.86 -6.82 0.48
C ARG A 27 10.34 -5.38 0.35
N ASN A 28 9.91 -4.51 1.25
CA ASN A 28 10.11 -3.06 1.10
C ASN A 28 11.19 -2.51 2.02
N TYR A 29 11.48 -3.15 3.16
CA TYR A 29 12.37 -2.59 4.19
C TYR A 29 13.55 -3.48 4.52
N LEU A 30 13.45 -4.78 4.23
CA LEU A 30 14.55 -5.72 4.37
C LEU A 30 15.05 -6.20 3.00
N SER A 31 14.70 -5.54 1.89
CA SER A 31 15.30 -5.91 0.59
C SER A 31 16.72 -5.36 0.49
N ALA A 32 17.61 -6.07 -0.21
CA ALA A 32 18.94 -5.56 -0.52
C ALA A 32 18.87 -4.31 -1.43
N ASP A 33 17.82 -4.21 -2.25
CA ASP A 33 17.51 -3.06 -3.08
C ASP A 33 16.29 -2.34 -2.47
N LEU A 34 16.54 -1.29 -1.69
CA LEU A 34 15.48 -0.53 -1.04
C LEU A 34 14.71 0.30 -2.07
N PRO A 35 13.37 0.41 -1.95
CA PRO A 35 12.58 1.21 -2.87
C PRO A 35 13.04 2.67 -2.91
N ARG A 36 13.13 3.20 -4.13
CA ARG A 36 13.34 4.63 -4.41
C ARG A 36 12.48 5.06 -5.59
N GLY A 37 12.08 6.32 -5.61
CA GLY A 37 11.35 6.95 -6.70
C GLY A 37 11.76 8.41 -6.87
N GLU A 38 11.18 9.09 -7.86
CA GLU A 38 11.55 10.47 -8.19
C GLU A 38 11.31 11.47 -7.04
N MET A 39 10.37 11.16 -6.14
CA MET A 39 9.97 12.01 -5.02
C MET A 39 10.17 11.34 -3.64
N PHE A 40 10.81 10.18 -3.57
CA PHE A 40 11.08 9.52 -2.31
C PHE A 40 12.34 8.63 -2.37
N GLU A 41 13.10 8.62 -1.30
CA GLU A 41 14.25 7.72 -1.13
C GLU A 41 14.14 7.06 0.24
N LEU A 42 14.38 5.75 0.28
CA LEU A 42 14.45 5.01 1.51
C LEU A 42 15.89 4.60 1.80
N THR A 43 16.36 4.91 3.00
CA THR A 43 17.62 4.42 3.55
C THR A 43 17.35 3.48 4.73
N SER A 44 18.25 2.54 4.98
CA SER A 44 18.20 1.67 6.15
C SER A 44 19.35 2.03 7.08
N ASP A 45 19.03 2.20 8.36
CA ASP A 45 19.96 2.36 9.47
C ASP A 45 20.14 1.06 10.29
N LEU A 46 19.51 -0.04 9.86
CA LEU A 46 19.59 -1.33 10.52
C LEU A 46 20.96 -1.98 10.32
N THR A 47 21.51 -2.57 11.39
CA THR A 47 22.70 -3.42 11.24
C THR A 47 22.35 -4.78 10.63
N PRO A 48 23.31 -5.49 10.02
CA PRO A 48 23.09 -6.86 9.53
C PRO A 48 22.56 -7.82 10.60
N GLU A 49 22.97 -7.65 11.86
CA GLU A 49 22.49 -8.45 12.99
C GLU A 49 21.03 -8.13 13.36
N GLU A 50 20.62 -6.87 13.27
CA GLU A 50 19.23 -6.45 13.46
C GLU A 50 18.33 -7.02 12.36
N GLU A 51 18.74 -6.86 11.11
CA GLU A 51 18.02 -7.41 9.96
C GLU A 51 17.84 -8.93 10.08
N SER A 52 18.91 -9.65 10.42
CA SER A 52 18.88 -11.10 10.64
C SER A 52 17.91 -11.50 11.75
N ARG A 53 17.92 -10.79 12.88
CA ARG A 53 16.99 -11.03 14.00
C ARG A 53 15.55 -10.75 13.64
N ILE A 54 15.29 -9.69 12.86
CA ILE A 54 13.95 -9.37 12.36
C ILE A 54 13.46 -10.53 11.47
N ARG A 55 14.24 -10.95 10.47
CA ARG A 55 13.86 -12.06 9.57
C ARG A 55 13.60 -13.37 10.31
N ALA A 56 14.44 -13.71 11.28
CA ALA A 56 14.25 -14.88 12.12
C ALA A 56 12.92 -14.80 12.90
N THR A 57 12.60 -13.62 13.43
CA THR A 57 11.35 -13.37 14.16
C THR A 57 10.13 -13.45 13.24
N ILE A 58 10.19 -12.86 12.05
CA ILE A 58 9.13 -12.95 11.03
C ILE A 58 8.86 -14.42 10.67
N THR A 59 9.92 -15.22 10.52
CA THR A 59 9.80 -16.67 10.24
C THR A 59 9.07 -17.41 11.37
N GLN A 60 9.39 -17.10 12.63
CA GLN A 60 8.70 -17.68 13.79
C GLN A 60 7.22 -17.28 13.83
N ILE A 61 6.89 -16.01 13.55
CA ILE A 61 5.51 -15.53 13.51
C ILE A 61 4.73 -16.28 12.42
N ARG A 62 5.29 -16.44 11.22
CA ARG A 62 4.64 -17.20 10.13
C ARG A 62 4.39 -18.65 10.49
N HIS A 63 5.31 -19.30 11.20
CA HIS A 63 5.08 -20.65 11.70
C HIS A 63 3.89 -20.71 12.67
N ARG A 64 3.75 -19.73 13.56
CA ARG A 64 2.58 -19.62 14.46
C ARG A 64 1.29 -19.35 13.68
N LEU A 65 1.32 -18.49 12.67
CA LEU A 65 0.18 -18.20 11.79
C LEU A 65 -0.32 -19.46 11.08
N ARG A 66 0.57 -20.26 10.52
CA ARG A 66 0.21 -21.54 9.87
C ARG A 66 -0.48 -22.50 10.84
N ARG A 67 0.07 -22.65 12.05
CA ARG A 67 -0.53 -23.50 13.09
C ARG A 67 -1.93 -23.01 13.50
N LEU A 68 -2.12 -21.70 13.65
CA LEU A 68 -3.43 -21.13 13.96
C LEU A 68 -4.42 -21.35 12.81
N ARG A 69 -3.97 -21.16 11.57
CA ARG A 69 -4.78 -21.41 10.38
C ARG A 69 -5.29 -22.85 10.32
N GLU A 70 -4.41 -23.81 10.56
CA GLU A 70 -4.72 -25.24 10.58
C GLU A 70 -5.65 -25.60 11.76
N ALA A 71 -5.33 -25.14 12.97
CA ALA A 71 -6.09 -25.49 14.18
C ALA A 71 -7.52 -24.93 14.19
N PHE A 72 -7.75 -23.80 13.53
CA PHE A 72 -9.04 -23.11 13.53
C PHE A 72 -9.74 -23.11 12.16
N HIS A 73 -9.19 -23.83 11.17
CA HIS A 73 -9.71 -23.88 9.79
C HIS A 73 -9.99 -22.49 9.22
N LEU A 74 -9.00 -21.59 9.37
CA LEU A 74 -9.12 -20.21 8.91
C LEU A 74 -8.87 -20.13 7.41
N GLU A 75 -9.70 -19.36 6.71
CA GLU A 75 -9.52 -19.13 5.28
C GLU A 75 -8.66 -17.88 5.00
N PRO A 76 -7.77 -17.92 3.99
CA PRO A 76 -7.04 -16.74 3.56
C PRO A 76 -7.98 -15.64 3.05
N HIS A 77 -7.74 -14.40 3.46
CA HIS A 77 -8.48 -13.26 2.94
C HIS A 77 -8.05 -12.96 1.50
N ARG A 78 -8.95 -13.18 0.54
CA ARG A 78 -8.69 -12.91 -0.88
C ARG A 78 -9.04 -11.46 -1.22
N ARG A 79 -8.12 -10.78 -1.92
CA ARG A 79 -8.36 -9.47 -2.50
C ARG A 79 -7.93 -9.47 -3.96
N ASP A 80 -8.77 -8.93 -4.82
CA ASP A 80 -8.44 -8.79 -6.22
C ASP A 80 -7.45 -7.64 -6.42
N VAL A 81 -6.36 -7.91 -7.14
CA VAL A 81 -5.36 -6.90 -7.53
C VAL A 81 -6.03 -5.70 -8.17
N ARG A 82 -7.06 -5.94 -9.00
CA ARG A 82 -7.85 -4.90 -9.65
C ARG A 82 -8.53 -3.95 -8.65
N SER A 83 -9.13 -4.51 -7.60
CA SER A 83 -9.79 -3.71 -6.56
C SER A 83 -8.78 -2.88 -5.76
N LEU A 84 -7.58 -3.44 -5.51
CA LEU A 84 -6.51 -2.71 -4.81
C LEU A 84 -5.98 -1.57 -5.67
N LEU A 85 -5.65 -1.83 -6.94
CA LEU A 85 -5.13 -0.83 -7.86
C LEU A 85 -6.14 0.31 -8.09
N ARG A 86 -7.43 0.00 -8.25
CA ARG A 86 -8.47 1.03 -8.34
C ARG A 86 -8.46 1.92 -7.10
N GLY A 87 -8.43 1.34 -5.90
CA GLY A 87 -8.36 2.11 -4.66
C GLY A 87 -7.16 3.06 -4.61
N TYR A 88 -5.98 2.59 -5.03
CA TYR A 88 -4.78 3.43 -5.11
C TYR A 88 -4.93 4.58 -6.12
N PHE A 89 -5.42 4.31 -7.33
CA PHE A 89 -5.55 5.34 -8.35
C PHE A 89 -6.62 6.38 -8.01
N SER A 90 -7.75 5.97 -7.44
CA SER A 90 -8.76 6.93 -6.96
C SER A 90 -8.21 7.82 -5.83
N HIS A 91 -7.40 7.26 -4.93
CA HIS A 91 -6.73 8.04 -3.89
C HIS A 91 -5.77 9.07 -4.48
N PHE A 92 -4.91 8.67 -5.42
CA PHE A 92 -3.94 9.58 -6.03
C PHE A 92 -4.58 10.62 -6.94
N TRP A 93 -5.67 10.29 -7.63
CA TRP A 93 -6.44 11.27 -8.39
C TRP A 93 -6.99 12.39 -7.50
N ALA A 94 -7.52 12.04 -6.32
CA ALA A 94 -7.97 13.01 -5.34
C ALA A 94 -6.79 13.85 -4.80
N ALA A 95 -5.70 13.19 -4.40
CA ALA A 95 -4.51 13.89 -3.88
C ALA A 95 -3.91 14.87 -4.90
N LEU A 96 -3.78 14.48 -6.17
CA LEU A 96 -3.29 15.35 -7.24
C LEU A 96 -4.26 16.50 -7.53
N SER A 97 -5.57 16.25 -7.45
CA SER A 97 -6.58 17.30 -7.61
C SER A 97 -6.45 18.40 -6.55
N ASP A 98 -6.01 18.03 -5.34
CA ASP A 98 -5.74 18.98 -4.25
C ASP A 98 -4.41 19.72 -4.39
N CYS A 99 -3.53 19.31 -5.30
CA CYS A 99 -2.28 20.01 -5.62
C CYS A 99 -2.46 21.19 -6.58
N ARG A 100 -3.65 21.40 -7.15
CA ARG A 100 -3.93 22.56 -8.00
C ARG A 100 -3.74 23.86 -7.23
N THR A 101 -3.26 24.91 -7.91
CA THR A 101 -3.03 26.21 -7.27
C THR A 101 -4.28 26.81 -6.61
N SER A 102 -5.48 26.48 -7.11
CA SER A 102 -6.76 26.90 -6.51
C SER A 102 -6.97 26.32 -5.10
N THR A 103 -6.58 25.07 -4.87
CA THR A 103 -6.66 24.38 -3.58
C THR A 103 -5.48 24.75 -2.68
N LEU A 104 -4.28 24.92 -3.24
CA LEU A 104 -3.08 25.31 -2.49
C LEU A 104 -3.20 26.67 -1.79
N ARG A 105 -4.09 27.57 -2.23
CA ARG A 105 -4.38 28.83 -1.52
C ARG A 105 -4.82 28.62 -0.06
N GLY A 106 -5.39 27.46 0.26
CA GLY A 106 -5.71 27.10 1.64
C GLY A 106 -4.48 26.93 2.55
N TYR A 107 -3.30 26.76 1.97
CA TYR A 107 -2.01 26.59 2.67
C TYR A 107 -1.13 27.84 2.67
N GLY A 108 -1.58 28.95 2.06
CA GLY A 108 -0.85 30.21 2.01
C GLY A 108 -1.03 30.97 0.70
N GLU A 109 -0.37 32.12 0.59
CA GLU A 109 -0.38 32.90 -0.65
C GLU A 109 0.33 32.14 -1.77
N VAL A 110 -0.33 32.04 -2.92
CA VAL A 110 0.19 31.35 -4.11
C VAL A 110 0.70 32.39 -5.09
N ALA A 111 1.97 32.29 -5.48
CA ALA A 111 2.57 33.17 -6.47
C ALA A 111 1.76 33.16 -7.79
N PRO A 112 1.44 34.32 -8.40
CA PRO A 112 0.61 34.37 -9.61
C PRO A 112 1.12 33.53 -10.78
N GLN A 113 2.45 33.35 -10.88
CA GLN A 113 3.11 32.58 -11.93
C GLN A 113 2.99 31.07 -11.71
N LEU A 114 2.78 30.62 -10.47
CA LEU A 114 2.71 29.19 -10.14
C LEU A 114 1.55 28.50 -10.87
N LYS A 115 0.45 29.22 -11.08
CA LYS A 115 -0.70 28.67 -11.82
C LYS A 115 -0.33 28.27 -13.26
N GLN A 116 0.55 29.04 -13.90
CA GLN A 116 0.91 28.81 -15.31
C GLN A 116 1.91 27.67 -15.46
N THR A 117 2.64 27.30 -14.40
CA THR A 117 3.66 26.25 -14.43
C THR A 117 3.19 24.95 -13.77
N LEU A 118 2.51 25.03 -12.62
CA LEU A 118 2.11 23.85 -11.85
C LEU A 118 0.82 23.20 -12.38
N ASP A 119 -0.24 23.98 -12.61
CA ASP A 119 -1.53 23.42 -13.00
C ASP A 119 -1.43 22.55 -14.28
N PRO A 120 -0.69 22.94 -15.35
CA PRO A 120 -0.54 22.09 -16.53
C PRO A 120 0.12 20.73 -16.25
N GLU A 121 1.13 20.70 -15.37
CA GLU A 121 1.81 19.45 -14.99
C GLU A 121 0.90 18.56 -14.14
N ILE A 122 0.13 19.14 -13.22
CA ILE A 122 -0.87 18.41 -12.43
C ILE A 122 -1.95 17.82 -13.34
N GLU A 123 -2.45 18.57 -14.32
CA GLU A 123 -3.41 18.05 -15.30
C GLU A 123 -2.81 16.92 -16.16
N ALA A 124 -1.55 17.04 -16.58
CA ALA A 124 -0.86 15.97 -17.30
C ALA A 124 -0.75 14.68 -16.46
N LEU A 125 -0.43 14.79 -15.18
CA LEU A 125 -0.40 13.65 -14.25
C LEU A 125 -1.78 13.03 -14.04
N LEU A 126 -2.83 13.85 -13.90
CA LEU A 126 -4.21 13.35 -13.76
C LEU A 126 -4.64 12.54 -14.99
N VAL A 127 -4.34 13.01 -16.20
CA VAL A 127 -4.60 12.26 -17.44
C VAL A 127 -3.90 10.90 -17.45
N LEU A 128 -2.67 10.82 -16.92
CA LEU A 128 -1.93 9.55 -16.82
C LEU A 128 -2.53 8.61 -15.78
N ILE A 129 -2.96 9.11 -14.61
CA ILE A 129 -3.66 8.32 -13.59
C ILE A 129 -4.98 7.77 -14.13
N GLU A 130 -5.77 8.58 -14.83
CA GLU A 130 -7.00 8.11 -15.47
C GLU A 130 -6.73 7.02 -16.52
N ARG A 131 -5.63 7.14 -17.27
CA ARG A 131 -5.22 6.09 -18.21
C ARG A 131 -4.90 4.78 -17.49
N LEU A 132 -4.22 4.82 -16.35
CA LEU A 132 -3.97 3.65 -15.51
C LEU A 132 -5.26 3.02 -15.00
N GLU A 133 -6.20 3.84 -14.53
CA GLU A 133 -7.52 3.37 -14.09
C GLU A 133 -8.27 2.65 -15.20
N ARG A 134 -8.34 3.21 -16.42
CA ARG A 134 -8.99 2.58 -17.57
C ARG A 134 -8.37 1.23 -17.96
N ILE A 135 -7.04 1.09 -17.85
CA ILE A 135 -6.34 -0.19 -18.06
C ILE A 135 -6.81 -1.22 -17.02
N VAL A 136 -6.92 -0.80 -15.77
CA VAL A 136 -7.37 -1.62 -14.65
C VAL A 136 -8.89 -1.83 -14.65
N GLU A 137 -9.68 -1.14 -15.45
CA GLU A 137 -11.11 -1.40 -15.60
C GLU A 137 -11.45 -2.39 -16.72
N ARG A 138 -10.65 -2.44 -17.78
CA ARG A 138 -10.89 -3.38 -18.89
C ARG A 138 -10.60 -4.83 -18.46
N ARG A 139 -11.67 -5.59 -18.20
CA ARG A 139 -11.89 -7.00 -18.60
C ARG A 139 -13.35 -7.38 -18.36
N ARG A 140 -14.15 -7.29 -19.43
CA ARG A 140 -15.30 -8.16 -19.70
C ARG A 140 -15.11 -8.65 -21.13
N GLU A 141 -14.44 -9.78 -21.28
CA GLU A 141 -14.62 -10.72 -22.38
C GLU A 141 -14.91 -12.07 -21.75
#